data_AF-W4HBY9-F1
#
_entry.id   AF-W4HBY9-F1
#
_cell.length_a   1.000
_cell.length_b   1.000
_cell.length_c   1.000
_cell.angle_alpha   90.00
_cell.angle_beta   90.00
_cell.angle_gamma   90.00
#
_symmetry.space_group_name_H-M   'P 1'
#
loop_
_entity.id
_entity.type
_entity.pdbx_description
1 polymer ?
#
loop_
_entity_poly.entity_id
_entity_poly.type
_entity_poly.pdbx_seq_one_letter_code
_entity_poly.pdbx_strand_id
1 'polypeptide(L)'
;MFNCDVIVDDSPLMMVNTTKFGNDKHTYASVTTEMDAFAYLDSASDDPVIDDDEPLSSPPPTSPSSLTRSNSSPSMTSHAINSKPQLVHIRAPSRETVWRQGLPAVIQWNPLMSSVSEVRILLLQRGGAHKMVADHVENNGLFVYMRVPQGLASPDSDYSLRIMSMDGKHFVDSDSFTISP
;
A
#
# COMPACT_ATOMS: atom_id res chain seq x y z
N MET A 1 54.88 8.63 30.30
CA MET A 1 55.15 9.76 29.39
C MET A 1 55.27 9.16 27.99
N PHE A 2 54.21 9.24 27.20
CA PHE A 2 54.21 8.75 25.83
C PHE A 2 54.36 9.95 24.90
N ASN A 3 55.45 9.93 24.13
CA ASN A 3 55.82 10.90 23.13
C ASN A 3 55.05 10.53 21.86
N CYS A 4 54.12 11.36 21.41
CA CYS A 4 53.41 11.16 20.15
C CYS A 4 54.04 12.10 19.12
N ASP A 5 54.84 11.52 18.22
CA ASP A 5 55.41 12.23 17.08
C ASP A 5 54.33 12.65 16.09
N VAL A 6 54.51 13.87 15.61
CA VAL A 6 53.73 14.56 14.60
C VAL A 6 53.92 13.87 13.25
N ILE A 7 52.85 13.32 12.68
CA ILE A 7 52.78 13.05 11.24
C ILE A 7 52.02 14.21 10.61
N VAL A 8 52.77 15.04 9.90
CA VAL A 8 52.27 16.05 8.97
C VAL A 8 51.77 15.29 7.74
N ASP A 9 50.45 15.18 7.58
CA ASP A 9 49.87 14.79 6.29
C ASP A 9 49.52 16.07 5.52
N ASP A 10 50.40 16.39 4.59
CA ASP A 10 50.26 17.43 3.58
C ASP A 10 49.36 16.87 2.47
N SER A 11 48.11 17.34 2.40
CA SER A 11 47.26 17.12 1.23
C SER A 11 46.41 18.36 0.96
N PRO A 12 46.52 18.97 -0.23
CA PRO A 12 46.00 20.30 -0.51
C PRO A 12 44.47 20.34 -0.69
N LEU A 13 43.90 21.43 -0.17
CA LEU A 13 42.51 21.86 -0.34
C LEU A 13 42.18 22.03 -1.84
N MET A 14 41.44 21.08 -2.41
CA MET A 14 40.79 21.28 -3.70
C MET A 14 39.52 22.11 -3.51
N MET A 15 39.54 23.27 -4.15
CA MET A 15 38.49 24.28 -4.16
C MET A 15 37.16 23.76 -4.74
N VAL A 16 36.10 24.23 -4.10
CA VAL A 16 34.80 24.67 -4.62
C VAL A 16 34.61 24.52 -6.13
N ASN A 17 33.60 23.73 -6.54
CA ASN A 17 32.96 23.93 -7.84
C ASN A 17 31.44 24.07 -7.66
N THR A 18 31.02 25.33 -7.60
CA THR A 18 29.64 25.77 -7.75
C THR A 18 29.13 25.34 -9.12
N THR A 19 28.20 24.37 -9.17
CA THR A 19 27.44 24.10 -10.39
C THR A 19 26.06 24.73 -10.27
N LYS A 20 26.00 25.94 -10.84
CA LYS A 20 24.85 26.63 -11.45
C LYS A 20 23.54 25.82 -11.51
N PHE A 21 22.50 26.33 -10.86
CA PHE A 21 21.10 26.07 -11.23
C PHE A 21 20.88 26.57 -12.66
N GLY A 22 20.82 25.64 -13.61
CA GLY A 22 20.29 25.87 -14.95
C GLY A 22 18.78 25.64 -14.93
N ASN A 23 18.00 26.72 -15.06
CA ASN A 23 16.58 26.65 -15.34
C ASN A 23 16.36 26.24 -16.79
N ASP A 24 16.38 24.94 -17.07
CA ASP A 24 15.92 24.41 -18.36
C ASP A 24 14.39 24.31 -18.33
N LYS A 25 13.77 25.39 -18.80
CA LYS A 25 12.34 25.44 -19.15
C LYS A 25 12.09 24.43 -20.27
N HIS A 26 11.66 23.23 -19.92
CA HIS A 26 11.06 22.31 -20.87
C HIS A 26 9.67 22.85 -21.25
N THR A 27 9.63 23.64 -22.31
CA THR A 27 8.42 24.03 -23.02
C THR A 27 7.83 22.79 -23.67
N TYR A 28 6.78 22.22 -23.07
CA TYR A 28 5.95 21.23 -23.76
C TYR A 28 5.03 21.98 -24.73
N ALA A 29 5.17 21.66 -26.02
CA ALA A 29 4.23 22.09 -27.04
C ALA A 29 2.92 21.32 -26.85
N SER A 30 1.88 22.02 -26.41
CA SER A 30 0.50 21.52 -26.41
C SER A 30 0.02 21.41 -27.85
N VAL A 31 0.06 20.21 -28.43
CA VAL A 31 -0.65 19.93 -29.68
C VAL A 31 -2.11 19.67 -29.31
N THR A 32 -2.92 20.71 -29.41
CA THR A 32 -4.38 20.62 -29.37
C THR A 32 -4.84 20.10 -30.73
N THR A 33 -4.95 18.78 -30.89
CA THR A 33 -5.71 18.22 -32.01
C THR A 33 -7.15 18.11 -31.55
N GLU A 34 -7.95 19.09 -31.96
CA GLU A 34 -9.41 19.08 -31.88
C GLU A 34 -9.92 17.90 -32.70
N MET A 35 -10.60 16.98 -32.03
CA MET A 35 -11.07 15.71 -32.60
C MET A 35 -12.60 15.78 -32.66
N ASP A 36 -13.11 16.58 -33.61
CA ASP A 36 -14.53 16.66 -33.95
C ASP A 36 -14.93 15.39 -34.74
N ALA A 37 -15.51 14.41 -34.04
CA ALA A 37 -15.79 13.09 -34.63
C ALA A 37 -17.20 12.53 -34.33
N PHE A 38 -18.22 13.38 -34.15
CA PHE A 38 -19.61 12.90 -33.94
C PHE A 38 -20.71 13.71 -34.64
N ALA A 39 -20.43 14.22 -35.84
CA ALA A 39 -21.51 14.51 -36.80
C ALA A 39 -21.73 13.27 -37.68
N TYR A 40 -22.96 13.05 -38.17
CA TYR A 40 -23.47 11.87 -38.90
C TYR A 40 -23.96 10.76 -37.94
N LEU A 41 -25.26 10.50 -37.73
CA LEU A 41 -26.41 10.54 -38.63
C LEU A 41 -27.70 10.87 -37.86
N ASP A 42 -28.37 11.94 -38.29
CA ASP A 42 -29.81 12.12 -38.15
C ASP A 42 -30.48 11.34 -39.30
N SER A 43 -31.41 10.46 -38.98
CA SER A 43 -32.28 9.81 -39.97
C SER A 43 -33.63 9.57 -39.31
N ALA A 44 -34.51 10.51 -39.59
CA ALA A 44 -35.94 10.44 -39.32
C ALA A 44 -36.65 9.42 -40.23
N SER A 45 -37.88 9.13 -39.82
CA SER A 45 -39.02 8.60 -40.61
C SER A 45 -39.05 7.09 -40.86
N ASP A 46 -39.97 6.38 -40.20
CA ASP A 46 -41.30 6.11 -40.75
C ASP A 46 -42.11 5.24 -39.77
N ASP A 47 -43.18 5.82 -39.21
CA ASP A 47 -44.27 5.08 -38.57
C ASP A 47 -45.27 4.63 -39.64
N PRO A 48 -45.66 3.35 -39.69
CA PRO A 48 -46.96 2.99 -40.22
C PRO A 48 -47.95 2.69 -39.08
N VAL A 49 -48.95 3.57 -39.01
CA VAL A 49 -50.25 3.39 -38.36
C VAL A 49 -50.90 2.10 -38.85
N ILE A 50 -51.28 1.20 -37.95
CA ILE A 50 -52.35 0.23 -38.17
C ILE A 50 -53.36 0.44 -37.05
N ASP A 51 -54.54 0.89 -37.46
CA ASP A 51 -55.73 1.11 -36.66
C ASP A 51 -56.64 -0.14 -36.70
N ASP A 52 -57.56 -0.18 -35.72
CA ASP A 52 -58.79 -0.98 -35.62
C ASP A 52 -58.75 -2.46 -35.16
N ASP A 53 -59.05 -2.61 -33.86
CA ASP A 53 -60.30 -3.21 -33.32
C ASP A 53 -60.20 -4.52 -32.47
N GLU A 54 -60.93 -4.47 -31.34
CA GLU A 54 -61.45 -5.59 -30.52
C GLU A 54 -60.59 -6.22 -29.38
N PRO A 55 -61.21 -6.78 -28.32
CA PRO A 55 -61.55 -6.07 -27.09
C PRO A 55 -60.78 -6.55 -25.84
N LEU A 56 -60.82 -5.72 -24.80
CA LEU A 56 -60.25 -5.88 -23.45
C LEU A 56 -60.36 -7.31 -22.87
N SER A 57 -59.30 -8.11 -23.00
CA SER A 57 -59.03 -9.24 -22.11
C SER A 57 -58.12 -8.76 -20.98
N SER A 58 -58.70 -8.66 -19.79
CA SER A 58 -58.03 -8.30 -18.54
C SER A 58 -56.81 -9.19 -18.33
N PRO A 59 -55.61 -8.65 -18.01
CA PRO A 59 -54.52 -9.49 -17.56
C PRO A 59 -54.95 -10.19 -16.25
N PRO A 60 -54.59 -11.46 -16.04
CA PRO A 60 -54.82 -12.12 -14.76
C PRO A 60 -54.19 -11.26 -13.65
N PRO A 61 -54.79 -11.19 -12.44
CA PRO A 61 -54.19 -10.43 -11.36
C PRO A 61 -52.78 -10.98 -11.11
N THR A 62 -51.78 -10.21 -11.53
CA THR A 62 -50.39 -10.42 -11.15
C THR A 62 -50.36 -10.27 -9.65
N SER A 63 -50.30 -11.41 -8.96
CA SER A 63 -49.88 -11.46 -7.56
C SER A 63 -48.68 -10.53 -7.42
N PRO A 64 -48.73 -9.50 -6.57
CA PRO A 64 -47.52 -8.77 -6.27
C PRO A 64 -46.61 -9.80 -5.59
N SER A 65 -45.55 -10.19 -6.29
CA SER A 65 -44.39 -10.83 -5.68
C SER A 65 -44.00 -9.93 -4.52
N SER A 66 -44.38 -10.31 -3.30
CA SER A 66 -43.92 -9.61 -2.12
C SER A 66 -42.42 -9.79 -2.10
N LEU A 67 -41.70 -8.77 -2.57
CA LEU A 67 -40.29 -8.60 -2.27
C LEU A 67 -40.24 -8.36 -0.77
N THR A 68 -40.31 -9.44 0.01
CA THR A 68 -39.97 -9.36 1.42
C THR A 68 -38.48 -9.07 1.42
N ARG A 69 -38.12 -7.79 1.55
CA ARG A 69 -36.75 -7.36 1.84
C ARG A 69 -36.43 -8.01 3.18
N SER A 70 -35.83 -9.20 3.13
CA SER A 70 -35.17 -9.79 4.28
C SER A 70 -34.07 -8.80 4.67
N ASN A 71 -34.41 -7.86 5.55
CA ASN A 71 -33.42 -7.17 6.35
C ASN A 71 -32.86 -8.24 7.30
N SER A 72 -32.01 -9.10 6.78
CA SER A 72 -31.00 -9.75 7.59
C SER A 72 -30.04 -8.65 8.02
N SER A 73 -30.42 -7.92 9.07
CA SER A 73 -29.46 -7.19 9.88
C SER A 73 -28.40 -8.22 10.26
N PRO A 74 -27.12 -8.02 9.91
CA PRO A 74 -26.10 -8.87 10.48
C PRO A 74 -26.23 -8.73 12.01
N SER A 75 -26.57 -9.83 12.68
CA SER A 75 -26.46 -9.91 14.12
C SER A 75 -24.98 -9.78 14.43
N MET A 76 -24.53 -8.54 14.62
CA MET A 76 -23.23 -8.24 15.19
C MET A 76 -23.32 -8.73 16.64
N THR A 77 -23.07 -10.01 16.86
CA THR A 77 -22.67 -10.50 18.17
C THR A 77 -21.40 -9.75 18.54
N SER A 78 -21.57 -8.61 19.18
CA SER A 78 -20.50 -7.81 19.75
C SER A 78 -19.92 -8.59 20.92
N HIS A 79 -19.09 -9.57 20.62
CA HIS A 79 -18.01 -9.94 21.52
C HIS A 79 -16.95 -8.85 21.37
N ALA A 80 -17.29 -7.63 21.81
CA ALA A 80 -16.31 -6.59 22.04
C ALA A 80 -15.53 -6.99 23.30
N ILE A 81 -14.70 -8.03 23.15
CA ILE A 81 -13.51 -8.14 23.98
C ILE A 81 -12.75 -6.84 23.79
N ASN A 82 -12.46 -6.19 24.92
CA ASN A 82 -11.73 -4.93 25.07
C ASN A 82 -10.37 -4.98 24.34
N SER A 83 -10.41 -4.90 23.02
CA SER A 83 -9.27 -5.06 22.12
C SER A 83 -8.91 -3.67 21.64
N LYS A 84 -7.71 -3.20 21.98
CA LYS A 84 -7.14 -1.97 21.40
C LYS A 84 -7.31 -2.06 19.87
N PRO A 85 -7.74 -0.98 19.19
CA PRO A 85 -7.89 -1.01 17.74
C PRO A 85 -6.56 -1.38 17.10
N GLN A 86 -6.57 -2.46 16.32
CA GLN A 86 -5.40 -3.04 15.69
C GLN A 86 -5.10 -2.30 14.39
N LEU A 87 -3.83 -1.97 14.15
CA LEU A 87 -3.40 -1.23 12.95
C LEU A 87 -3.52 -2.09 11.69
N VAL A 88 -2.90 -3.28 11.73
CA VAL A 88 -2.80 -4.24 10.62
C VAL A 88 -2.76 -5.66 11.16
N HIS A 89 -3.04 -6.64 10.30
CA HIS A 89 -2.73 -8.06 10.54
C HIS A 89 -1.61 -8.51 9.59
N ILE A 90 -0.42 -8.80 10.12
CA ILE A 90 0.75 -9.22 9.33
C ILE A 90 0.56 -10.67 8.89
N ARG A 91 0.71 -10.94 7.59
CA ARG A 91 0.61 -12.26 6.97
C ARG A 91 1.98 -12.85 6.62
N ALA A 92 2.93 -12.01 6.21
CA ALA A 92 4.31 -12.40 5.95
C ALA A 92 5.25 -11.28 6.41
N PRO A 93 6.39 -11.61 7.05
CA PRO A 93 6.91 -12.95 7.32
C PRO A 93 6.13 -13.69 8.42
N SER A 94 6.08 -15.01 8.28
CA SER A 94 5.61 -15.96 9.28
C SER A 94 6.79 -16.59 10.04
N ARG A 95 6.51 -17.40 11.06
CA ARG A 95 7.55 -18.05 11.88
C ARG A 95 8.55 -18.89 11.09
N GLU A 96 8.06 -19.57 10.06
CA GLU A 96 8.84 -20.41 9.16
C GLU A 96 9.50 -19.64 8.00
N THR A 97 9.26 -18.33 7.89
CA THR A 97 9.86 -17.51 6.83
C THR A 97 11.36 -17.35 7.07
N VAL A 98 12.15 -17.54 6.00
CA VAL A 98 13.58 -17.27 5.98
C VAL A 98 13.88 -16.19 4.95
N TRP A 99 14.33 -15.03 5.40
CA TRP A 99 14.86 -14.00 4.51
C TRP A 99 16.35 -14.27 4.27
N ARG A 100 16.79 -14.16 3.01
CA ARG A 100 18.21 -14.29 2.68
C ARG A 100 18.83 -12.92 2.48
N GLN A 101 20.03 -12.72 3.01
CA GLN A 101 20.78 -11.49 2.80
C GLN A 101 21.03 -11.23 1.32
N GLY A 102 21.01 -9.96 0.93
CA GLY A 102 21.19 -9.52 -0.46
C GLY A 102 20.00 -9.79 -1.38
N LEU A 103 19.05 -10.63 -0.98
CA LEU A 103 17.87 -10.95 -1.78
C LEU A 103 16.67 -10.06 -1.41
N PRO A 104 15.71 -9.89 -2.34
CA PRO A 104 14.45 -9.23 -2.02
C PRO A 104 13.60 -10.10 -1.09
N ALA A 105 12.88 -9.44 -0.18
CA ALA A 105 11.95 -10.07 0.74
C ALA A 105 10.57 -9.41 0.65
N VAL A 106 9.51 -10.22 0.79
CA VAL A 106 8.13 -9.76 0.69
C VAL A 106 7.54 -9.59 2.10
N ILE A 107 6.87 -8.46 2.31
CA ILE A 107 6.15 -8.11 3.52
C ILE A 107 4.69 -7.95 3.13
N GLN A 108 3.80 -8.70 3.79
CA GLN A 108 2.37 -8.71 3.48
C GLN A 108 1.56 -8.52 4.75
N TRP A 109 0.51 -7.72 4.66
CA TRP A 109 -0.43 -7.50 5.75
C TRP A 109 -1.84 -7.20 5.23
N ASN A 110 -2.81 -7.21 6.14
CA ASN A 110 -4.16 -6.69 5.92
C ASN A 110 -4.30 -5.37 6.70
N PRO A 111 -4.56 -4.24 6.04
CA PRO A 111 -4.94 -2.99 6.70
C PRO A 111 -6.24 -3.17 7.48
N LEU A 112 -6.25 -2.81 8.77
CA LEU A 112 -7.43 -2.90 9.62
C LEU A 112 -7.92 -1.51 10.07
N MET A 113 -6.99 -0.57 10.26
CA MET A 113 -7.30 0.79 10.66
C MET A 113 -7.35 1.73 9.46
N SER A 114 -8.56 2.06 9.01
CA SER A 114 -8.80 2.90 7.82
C SER A 114 -8.35 4.35 7.96
N SER A 115 -8.18 4.86 9.18
CA SER A 115 -7.66 6.21 9.44
C SER A 115 -6.15 6.35 9.19
N VAL A 116 -5.44 5.25 8.93
CA VAL A 116 -3.99 5.25 8.69
C VAL A 116 -3.71 4.94 7.23
N SER A 117 -3.34 5.97 6.47
CA SER A 117 -2.99 5.86 5.04
C SER A 117 -1.55 5.42 4.80
N GLU A 118 -0.65 5.70 5.74
CA GLU A 118 0.79 5.40 5.63
C GLU A 118 1.31 4.74 6.91
N VAL A 119 2.30 3.86 6.73
CA VAL A 119 2.96 3.13 7.82
C VAL A 119 4.48 3.18 7.70
N ARG A 120 5.12 2.97 8.84
CA ARG A 120 6.56 2.73 8.95
C ARG A 120 6.81 1.27 9.26
N ILE A 121 7.80 0.68 8.61
CA ILE A 121 8.17 -0.73 8.76
C ILE A 121 9.57 -0.79 9.38
N LEU A 122 9.67 -1.41 10.55
CA LEU A 122 10.93 -1.67 11.23
C LEU A 122 11.21 -3.17 11.26
N LEU A 123 12.49 -3.51 11.17
CA LEU A 123 13.01 -4.82 11.48
C LEU A 123 13.62 -4.77 12.88
N LEU A 124 13.11 -5.59 13.78
CA LEU A 124 13.57 -5.70 15.16
C LEU A 124 14.44 -6.96 15.30
N GLN A 125 15.55 -6.84 16.03
CA GLN A 125 16.39 -7.97 16.41
C GLN A 125 16.15 -8.34 17.87
N ARG A 126 16.16 -9.65 18.16
CA ARG A 126 16.23 -10.17 19.53
C ARG A 126 17.47 -9.60 20.23
N GLY A 127 17.25 -8.66 21.15
CA GLY A 127 18.32 -7.85 21.78
C GLY A 127 18.08 -6.34 21.74
N GLY A 128 17.04 -5.88 21.05
CA GLY A 128 16.56 -4.49 21.11
C GLY A 128 17.10 -3.56 20.02
N ALA A 129 18.07 -4.02 19.21
CA ALA A 129 18.46 -3.31 18.00
C ALA A 129 17.31 -3.33 16.98
N HIS A 130 17.20 -2.26 16.19
CA HIS A 130 16.23 -2.20 15.10
C HIS A 130 16.84 -1.53 13.87
N LYS A 131 16.26 -1.80 12.71
CA LYS A 131 16.57 -1.13 11.45
C LYS A 131 15.29 -0.64 10.78
N MET A 132 15.38 0.53 10.15
CA MET A 132 14.32 1.01 9.27
C MET A 132 14.32 0.16 8.00
N VAL A 133 13.22 -0.52 7.73
CA VAL A 133 13.00 -1.23 6.46
C VAL A 133 12.46 -0.26 5.42
N ALA A 134 11.46 0.52 5.83
CA ALA A 134 10.84 1.55 5.01
C ALA A 134 10.11 2.57 5.88
N ASP A 135 10.00 3.79 5.37
CA ASP A 135 9.24 4.87 5.98
C ASP A 135 8.24 5.42 4.96
N HIS A 136 7.11 5.96 5.43
CA HIS A 136 6.02 6.47 4.58
C HIS A 136 5.57 5.47 3.49
N VAL A 137 5.31 4.22 3.89
CA VAL A 137 4.76 3.20 2.99
C VAL A 137 3.26 3.31 2.97
N GLU A 138 2.64 3.36 1.79
CA GLU A 138 1.19 3.28 1.66
C GLU A 138 0.66 2.02 2.37
N ASN A 139 -0.39 2.19 3.19
CA ASN A 139 -0.99 1.11 3.95
C ASN A 139 -1.92 0.24 3.07
N ASN A 140 -1.38 -0.29 1.96
CA ASN A 140 -2.12 -1.07 0.95
C ASN A 140 -1.96 -2.59 1.10
N GLY A 141 -1.14 -3.05 2.07
CA GLY A 141 -1.02 -4.47 2.43
C GLY A 141 0.18 -5.20 1.82
N LEU A 142 1.03 -4.53 1.03
CA LEU A 142 2.19 -5.15 0.41
C LEU A 142 3.39 -4.20 0.37
N PHE A 143 4.56 -4.69 0.76
CA PHE A 143 5.83 -4.02 0.55
C PHE A 143 6.91 -5.05 0.18
N VAL A 144 7.78 -4.69 -0.75
CA VAL A 144 8.91 -5.54 -1.13
C VAL A 144 10.21 -4.87 -0.69
N TYR A 145 10.89 -5.48 0.28
CA TYR A 145 12.20 -5.04 0.72
C TYR A 145 13.25 -5.51 -0.27
N MET A 146 13.64 -4.63 -1.20
CA MET A 146 14.47 -4.97 -2.37
C MET A 146 15.77 -5.70 -2.05
N ARG A 147 16.39 -5.39 -0.91
CA ARG A 147 17.66 -5.98 -0.52
C ARG A 147 17.77 -6.07 0.99
N VAL A 148 17.70 -7.29 1.53
CA VAL A 148 17.97 -7.54 2.95
C VAL A 148 19.45 -7.24 3.24
N PRO A 149 19.77 -6.33 4.19
CA PRO A 149 21.14 -5.93 4.46
C PRO A 149 22.02 -7.08 4.90
N GLN A 150 23.27 -7.06 4.44
CA GLN A 150 24.30 -7.97 4.93
C GLN A 150 24.63 -7.69 6.40
N GLY A 151 25.08 -8.72 7.12
CA GLY A 151 25.44 -8.61 8.54
C GLY A 151 24.25 -8.64 9.50
N LEU A 152 23.07 -9.03 9.02
CA LEU A 152 21.87 -9.28 9.81
C LEU A 152 21.70 -10.76 10.20
N ALA A 153 22.68 -11.63 9.95
CA ALA A 153 22.61 -13.01 10.40
C ALA A 153 23.54 -13.16 11.60
N SER A 154 22.94 -13.19 12.79
CA SER A 154 23.53 -13.90 13.92
C SER A 154 22.81 -15.25 14.01
N PRO A 155 23.54 -16.37 14.08
CA PRO A 155 22.95 -17.72 14.10
C PRO A 155 21.95 -17.93 15.25
N ASP A 156 22.03 -17.11 16.29
CA ASP A 156 21.13 -17.10 17.45
C ASP A 156 20.27 -15.82 17.51
N SER A 157 19.88 -15.21 16.39
CA SER A 157 18.98 -14.05 16.40
C SER A 157 17.70 -14.30 15.65
N ASP A 158 16.61 -14.19 16.39
CA ASP A 158 15.28 -14.08 15.84
C ASP A 158 15.02 -12.62 15.46
N TYR A 159 14.36 -12.43 14.32
CA TYR A 159 13.93 -11.13 13.83
C TYR A 159 12.41 -11.05 13.87
N SER A 160 11.86 -9.87 14.13
CA SER A 160 10.43 -9.60 13.95
C SER A 160 10.25 -8.30 13.19
N LEU A 161 9.12 -8.17 12.49
CA LEU A 161 8.73 -6.90 11.90
C LEU A 161 7.83 -6.14 12.86
N ARG A 162 7.97 -4.82 12.84
CA ARG A 162 7.00 -3.90 13.42
C ARG A 162 6.45 -3.02 12.32
N ILE A 163 5.14 -3.05 12.13
CA ILE A 163 4.42 -2.08 11.29
C ILE A 163 3.75 -1.09 12.24
N MET A 164 4.03 0.20 12.07
CA MET A 164 3.51 1.26 12.94
C MET A 164 2.90 2.42 12.16
N SER A 165 1.97 3.14 12.78
CA SER A 165 1.44 4.40 12.27
C SER A 165 2.51 5.49 12.29
N MET A 166 2.37 6.49 11.44
CA MET A 166 3.33 7.60 11.36
C MET A 166 3.46 8.41 12.66
N ASP A 167 2.40 8.45 13.47
CA ASP A 167 2.40 9.08 14.79
C ASP A 167 2.94 8.18 15.92
N GLY A 168 3.27 6.92 15.61
CA GLY A 168 3.83 5.94 16.54
C GLY A 168 2.86 5.41 17.60
N LYS A 169 1.58 5.82 17.60
CA LYS A 169 0.61 5.42 18.65
C LYS A 169 0.08 4.00 18.48
N HIS A 170 0.05 3.52 17.23
CA HIS A 170 -0.42 2.20 16.86
C HIS A 170 0.72 1.43 16.20
N PHE A 171 0.95 0.21 16.64
CA PHE A 171 1.89 -0.70 16.03
C PHE A 171 1.49 -2.14 16.26
N VAL A 172 1.97 -3.02 15.38
CA VAL A 172 1.79 -4.47 15.47
C VAL A 172 3.13 -5.11 15.13
N ASP A 173 3.51 -6.09 15.95
CA ASP A 173 4.71 -6.89 15.74
C ASP A 173 4.32 -8.24 15.11
N SER A 174 5.16 -8.76 14.22
CA SER A 174 5.00 -10.10 13.64
C SER A 174 5.51 -11.18 14.59
N ASP A 175 5.23 -12.43 14.23
CA ASP A 175 6.02 -13.57 14.73
C ASP A 175 7.51 -13.38 14.42
N SER A 176 8.34 -14.07 15.21
CA SER A 176 9.77 -14.18 14.98
C SER A 176 10.08 -15.08 13.79
N PHE A 177 10.98 -14.63 12.92
CA PHE A 177 11.44 -15.32 11.71
C PHE A 177 12.98 -15.24 11.60
N THR A 178 13.56 -15.98 10.65
CA THR A 178 15.03 -16.10 10.53
C THR A 178 15.57 -15.30 9.35
N ILE A 179 16.76 -14.72 9.51
CA ILE A 179 17.54 -14.15 8.41
C ILE A 179 18.81 -14.99 8.23
N SER A 180 18.99 -15.58 7.05
CA SER A 180 20.18 -16.35 6.70
C SER A 180 21.13 -15.51 5.84
N PRO A 181 22.44 -15.85 5.82
CA PRO A 181 23.34 -15.43 4.76
C PRO A 181 22.78 -15.76 3.37
#